data_AF-A0A1E5V528-F1
#
_entry.id   AF-A0A1E5V528-F1
#
_cell.length_a   1.000
_cell.length_b   1.000
_cell.length_c   1.000
_cell.angle_alpha   90.00
_cell.angle_beta   90.00
_cell.angle_gamma   90.00
#
_symmetry.space_group_name_H-M   'P 1'
#
loop_
_entity.id
_entity.type
_entity.pdbx_description
1 polymer ?
#
loop_
_entity_poly.entity_id
_entity_poly.type
_entity_poly.pdbx_seq_one_letter_code
_entity_poly.pdbx_strand_id
1 'polypeptide(L)'
;MGSRDGSGDSSTGQGYAADIDSIREAQARIAPYVHSTPVLSSTSIDALVGKQLFFKCECFQKAGAFKIRGASNSIFALDDEQASKGVVTHSSGNHAAAVALAAKLRGIPAHIVIPKNAPACKVDNVKRYGGHIIWSDVSIESRESVCERVQKETGAVLIHPFNNKYTISGQGTVSLELLEQAPEIDTIIVPISGGGLISGVAIAAKAINPSIRILAAEPKGADDSAQSKAAGRIITLPSTNTIADGLRAFLGDLTW
;
A
#
# COMPACT_ATOMS: atom_id res chain seq x y z
N MET A 1 -9.70 18.62 54.94
CA MET A 1 -8.22 18.56 54.79
C MET A 1 -7.89 17.28 54.03
N GLY A 2 -7.26 17.41 52.86
CA GLY A 2 -6.55 16.30 52.21
C GLY A 2 -7.25 15.58 51.05
N SER A 3 -7.51 16.29 49.96
CA SER A 3 -7.52 15.72 48.60
C SER A 3 -6.10 15.32 48.18
N ARG A 4 -5.97 14.27 47.35
CA ARG A 4 -5.05 14.09 46.19
C ARG A 4 -4.99 12.60 45.83
N ASP A 5 -5.65 12.20 44.76
CA ASP A 5 -5.14 12.18 43.38
C ASP A 5 -4.26 10.94 43.12
N GLY A 6 -4.95 9.83 42.82
CA GLY A 6 -4.38 8.72 42.06
C GLY A 6 -4.78 8.86 40.60
N SER A 7 -4.35 9.94 39.95
CA SER A 7 -4.43 10.11 38.51
C SER A 7 -3.44 9.14 37.85
N GLY A 8 -3.93 7.94 37.53
CA GLY A 8 -3.28 7.09 36.54
C GLY A 8 -3.41 7.76 35.17
N ASP A 9 -2.42 8.58 34.84
CA ASP A 9 -2.16 9.02 33.47
C ASP A 9 -2.02 7.76 32.60
N SER A 10 -3.02 7.52 31.77
CA SER A 10 -3.06 6.42 30.79
C SER A 10 -2.86 6.97 29.38
N SER A 11 -1.98 7.95 29.23
CA SER A 11 -1.47 8.35 27.92
C SER A 11 -0.02 7.88 27.77
N THR A 12 0.21 6.87 26.93
CA THR A 12 1.33 6.73 25.97
C THR A 12 1.50 5.27 25.50
N GLY A 13 1.49 5.06 24.18
CA GLY A 13 2.27 3.98 23.56
C GLY A 13 1.52 2.90 22.79
N GLN A 14 0.63 3.24 21.85
CA GLN A 14 0.40 2.33 20.72
C GLN A 14 1.17 2.92 19.52
N GLY A 15 2.34 2.35 19.25
CA GLY A 15 3.18 2.75 18.11
C GLY A 15 2.50 2.48 16.78
N TYR A 16 3.02 3.07 15.71
CA TYR A 16 2.56 2.81 14.35
C TYR A 16 2.75 1.34 13.97
N ALA A 17 1.97 0.86 13.00
CA ALA A 17 2.03 -0.53 12.54
C ALA A 17 3.37 -0.93 11.90
N ALA A 18 4.17 0.05 11.46
CA ALA A 18 5.50 -0.12 10.89
C ALA A 18 6.43 0.98 11.42
N ASP A 19 7.73 0.77 11.30
CA ASP A 19 8.77 1.71 11.70
C ASP A 19 9.90 1.73 10.64
N ILE A 20 10.94 2.52 10.88
CA ILE A 20 12.07 2.63 9.95
C ILE A 20 12.83 1.31 9.80
N ASP A 21 12.93 0.52 10.86
CA ASP A 21 13.69 -0.73 10.84
C ASP A 21 12.93 -1.79 10.03
N SER A 22 11.61 -1.89 10.19
CA SER A 22 10.78 -2.78 9.38
C SER A 22 10.80 -2.39 7.89
N ILE A 23 10.94 -1.09 7.57
CA ILE A 23 11.11 -0.62 6.19
C ILE A 23 12.49 -0.96 5.63
N ARG A 24 13.56 -0.86 6.44
CA ARG A 24 14.92 -1.28 6.03
C ARG A 24 15.00 -2.80 5.84
N GLU A 25 14.38 -3.58 6.71
CA GLU A 25 14.22 -5.03 6.52
C GLU A 25 13.45 -5.32 5.22
N ALA A 26 12.40 -4.56 4.94
CA ALA A 26 11.66 -4.68 3.69
C ALA A 26 12.54 -4.39 2.48
N GLN A 27 13.36 -3.33 2.52
CA GLN A 27 14.31 -2.99 1.45
C GLN A 27 15.24 -4.16 1.16
N ALA A 28 15.86 -4.74 2.19
CA ALA A 28 16.75 -5.88 2.06
C ALA A 28 16.02 -7.11 1.47
N ARG A 29 14.81 -7.40 1.97
CA ARG A 29 13.99 -8.54 1.54
C ARG A 29 13.56 -8.44 0.08
N ILE A 30 13.19 -7.25 -0.39
CA ILE A 30 12.64 -7.06 -1.74
C ILE A 30 13.67 -6.70 -2.80
N ALA A 31 14.88 -6.28 -2.42
CA ALA A 31 15.92 -5.81 -3.35
C ALA A 31 16.18 -6.75 -4.55
N PRO A 32 16.21 -8.10 -4.41
CA PRO A 32 16.40 -9.00 -5.55
C PRO A 32 15.20 -9.04 -6.52
N TYR A 33 14.03 -8.58 -6.08
CA TYR A 33 12.74 -8.84 -6.72
C TYR A 33 12.08 -7.59 -7.31
N VAL A 34 12.52 -6.38 -6.96
CA VAL A 34 11.94 -5.11 -7.45
C VAL A 34 12.98 -4.28 -8.21
N HIS A 35 12.53 -3.31 -9.00
CA HIS A 35 13.42 -2.31 -9.59
C HIS A 35 13.69 -1.18 -8.60
N SER A 36 14.94 -0.71 -8.54
CA SER A 36 15.19 0.66 -8.08
C SER A 36 14.73 1.61 -9.19
N THR A 37 13.61 2.29 -8.98
CA THR A 37 12.98 3.10 -10.02
C THR A 37 13.69 4.44 -10.18
N PRO A 38 13.73 5.03 -11.39
CA PRO A 38 14.40 6.31 -11.59
C PRO A 38 13.61 7.46 -10.94
N VAL A 39 14.34 8.54 -10.69
CA VAL A 39 13.78 9.86 -10.41
C VAL A 39 13.98 10.70 -11.67
N LEU A 40 12.89 11.27 -12.18
CA LEU A 40 12.91 12.19 -13.33
C LEU A 40 12.56 13.60 -12.88
N SER A 41 12.90 14.59 -13.69
CA SER A 41 12.52 16.00 -13.52
C SER A 41 12.18 16.63 -14.87
N SER A 42 11.60 17.83 -14.87
CA SER A 42 11.26 18.55 -16.10
C SER A 42 11.30 20.05 -15.86
N THR A 43 12.23 20.74 -16.52
CA THR A 43 12.37 22.20 -16.41
C THR A 43 11.11 22.96 -16.82
N SER A 44 10.33 22.42 -17.75
CA SER A 44 9.03 22.99 -18.14
C SER A 44 8.01 22.91 -17.00
N ILE A 45 7.95 21.78 -16.27
CA ILE A 45 7.00 21.63 -15.16
C ILE A 45 7.48 22.45 -13.94
N ASP A 46 8.80 22.49 -13.72
CA ASP A 46 9.39 23.29 -12.65
C ASP A 46 9.04 24.77 -12.80
N ALA A 47 9.13 25.31 -14.02
CA ALA A 47 8.75 26.68 -14.34
C ALA A 47 7.25 26.95 -14.13
N LEU A 48 6.39 25.97 -14.42
CA LEU A 48 4.94 26.10 -14.22
C LEU A 48 4.55 26.15 -12.74
N VAL A 49 5.24 25.38 -11.89
CA VAL A 49 4.95 25.30 -10.45
C VAL A 49 5.76 26.33 -9.64
N GLY A 50 6.86 26.84 -10.20
CA GLY A 50 7.81 27.71 -9.50
C GLY A 50 8.62 26.98 -8.43
N LYS A 51 8.84 25.67 -8.60
CA LYS A 51 9.55 24.76 -7.69
C LYS A 51 10.29 23.69 -8.48
N GLN A 52 11.33 23.08 -7.92
CA GLN A 52 11.96 21.90 -8.51
C GLN A 52 11.13 20.66 -8.17
N LEU A 53 10.73 19.89 -9.17
CA LEU A 53 9.95 18.68 -9.00
C LEU A 53 10.76 17.43 -9.35
N PHE A 54 10.61 16.43 -8.48
CA PHE A 54 11.21 15.11 -8.62
C PHE A 54 10.10 14.06 -8.73
N PHE A 55 10.07 13.33 -9.83
CA PHE A 55 9.09 12.29 -10.11
C PHE A 55 9.70 10.92 -9.81
N LYS A 56 9.31 10.30 -8.69
CA LYS A 56 9.67 8.91 -8.38
C LYS A 56 8.82 7.96 -9.23
N CYS A 57 9.41 7.39 -10.27
CA CYS A 57 8.66 6.74 -11.36
C CYS A 57 8.27 5.28 -11.06
N GLU A 58 7.38 5.08 -10.09
CA GLU A 58 6.83 3.75 -9.77
C GLU A 58 5.91 3.17 -10.88
N CYS A 59 5.61 3.94 -11.93
CA CYS A 59 5.02 3.42 -13.17
C CYS A 59 5.99 2.49 -13.95
N PHE A 60 7.30 2.60 -13.71
CA PHE A 60 8.33 1.70 -14.27
C PHE A 60 8.68 0.52 -13.36
N GLN A 61 8.00 0.40 -12.23
CA GLN A 61 8.15 -0.74 -11.34
C GLN A 61 7.58 -2.01 -12.01
N LYS A 62 8.04 -3.20 -11.59
CA LYS A 62 7.47 -4.47 -12.04
C LYS A 62 5.95 -4.50 -11.78
N ALA A 63 5.23 -5.13 -12.69
CA ALA A 63 3.76 -5.10 -12.77
C ALA A 63 3.13 -3.70 -12.95
N GLY A 64 3.93 -2.65 -13.22
CA GLY A 64 3.48 -1.31 -13.62
C GLY A 64 3.06 -0.40 -12.47
N ALA A 65 3.34 -0.76 -11.22
CA ALA A 65 3.02 0.07 -10.05
C ALA A 65 3.88 -0.31 -8.83
N PHE A 66 3.90 0.59 -7.84
CA PHE A 66 4.59 0.40 -6.56
C PHE A 66 4.18 -0.85 -5.77
N LYS A 67 2.98 -1.40 -6.04
CA LYS A 67 2.36 -2.44 -5.22
C LYS A 67 3.19 -3.72 -5.09
N ILE A 68 4.07 -4.02 -6.04
CA ILE A 68 4.97 -5.18 -5.95
C ILE A 68 5.92 -5.08 -4.74
N ARG A 69 6.22 -3.88 -4.24
CA ARG A 69 7.08 -3.70 -3.06
C ARG A 69 6.41 -4.26 -1.81
N GLY A 70 5.22 -3.76 -1.47
CA GLY A 70 4.42 -4.31 -0.37
C GLY A 70 4.05 -5.78 -0.57
N ALA A 71 3.63 -6.18 -1.78
CA ALA A 71 3.27 -7.58 -2.05
C ALA A 71 4.45 -8.53 -1.88
N SER A 72 5.63 -8.20 -2.42
CA SER A 72 6.85 -9.00 -2.24
C SER A 72 7.27 -9.02 -0.78
N ASN A 73 7.22 -7.89 -0.08
CA ASN A 73 7.58 -7.86 1.33
C ASN A 73 6.69 -8.79 2.16
N SER A 74 5.36 -8.70 1.98
CA SER A 74 4.41 -9.57 2.68
C SER A 74 4.58 -11.04 2.30
N ILE A 75 4.76 -11.35 1.02
CA ILE A 75 4.90 -12.73 0.56
C ILE A 75 6.21 -13.35 1.00
N PHE A 76 7.36 -12.67 0.89
CA PHE A 76 8.66 -13.21 1.29
C PHE A 76 8.90 -13.17 2.80
N ALA A 77 8.02 -12.54 3.59
CA ALA A 77 8.07 -12.57 5.05
C ALA A 77 7.38 -13.81 5.65
N LEU A 78 6.55 -14.53 4.88
CA LEU A 78 5.92 -15.76 5.34
C LEU A 78 6.99 -16.84 5.58
N ASP A 79 6.79 -17.68 6.58
CA ASP A 79 7.57 -18.92 6.69
C ASP A 79 7.14 -19.92 5.58
N ASP A 80 7.90 -21.01 5.43
CA ASP A 80 7.64 -21.98 4.36
C ASP A 80 6.36 -22.79 4.58
N GLU A 81 5.92 -23.00 5.82
CA GLU A 81 4.67 -23.68 6.13
C GLU A 81 3.47 -22.84 5.67
N GLN A 82 3.47 -21.56 6.01
CA GLN A 82 2.50 -20.57 5.56
C GLN A 82 2.52 -20.44 4.03
N ALA A 83 3.71 -20.30 3.46
CA ALA A 83 3.87 -20.10 2.02
C ALA A 83 3.43 -21.31 1.20
N SER A 84 3.61 -22.54 1.70
CA SER A 84 3.15 -23.77 1.03
C SER A 84 1.63 -23.85 0.87
N LYS A 85 0.86 -23.18 1.75
CA LYS A 85 -0.61 -23.08 1.68
C LYS A 85 -1.05 -22.04 0.63
N GLY A 86 -0.10 -21.29 0.07
CA GLY A 86 -0.33 -20.23 -0.90
C GLY A 86 -0.81 -18.93 -0.27
N VAL A 87 -1.19 -17.99 -1.13
CA VAL A 87 -1.67 -16.67 -0.73
C VAL A 87 -2.97 -16.33 -1.41
N VAL A 88 -3.76 -15.46 -0.77
CA VAL A 88 -5.01 -14.96 -1.33
C VAL A 88 -5.12 -13.46 -1.19
N THR A 89 -5.76 -12.82 -2.16
CA THR A 89 -6.14 -11.41 -2.05
C THR A 89 -7.42 -11.14 -2.82
N HIS A 90 -8.11 -10.06 -2.48
CA HIS A 90 -9.23 -9.54 -3.26
C HIS A 90 -8.86 -8.18 -3.86
N SER A 91 -8.70 -8.13 -5.18
CA SER A 91 -8.42 -6.90 -5.89
C SER A 91 -8.70 -7.07 -7.38
N SER A 92 -9.26 -6.04 -8.01
CA SER A 92 -9.40 -5.95 -9.47
C SER A 92 -8.25 -5.15 -10.12
N GLY A 93 -7.23 -4.79 -9.34
CA GLY A 93 -6.30 -3.69 -9.65
C GLY A 93 -4.81 -4.08 -9.71
N ASN A 94 -3.96 -3.07 -9.57
CA ASN A 94 -2.49 -3.24 -9.49
C ASN A 94 -2.06 -4.21 -8.38
N HIS A 95 -2.85 -4.36 -7.31
CA HIS A 95 -2.52 -5.27 -6.20
C HIS A 95 -2.63 -6.73 -6.62
N ALA A 96 -3.67 -7.07 -7.39
CA ALA A 96 -3.87 -8.41 -7.91
C ALA A 96 -2.67 -8.89 -8.72
N ALA A 97 -2.20 -8.06 -9.66
CA ALA A 97 -1.03 -8.36 -10.47
C ALA A 97 0.26 -8.40 -9.65
N ALA A 98 0.42 -7.52 -8.67
CA ALA A 98 1.57 -7.52 -7.76
C ALA A 98 1.65 -8.79 -6.92
N VAL A 99 0.54 -9.25 -6.33
CA VAL A 99 0.47 -10.50 -5.56
C VAL A 99 0.74 -11.70 -6.45
N ALA A 100 0.13 -11.76 -7.64
CA ALA A 100 0.39 -12.84 -8.59
C ALA A 100 1.88 -12.90 -9.01
N LEU A 101 2.50 -11.75 -9.29
CA LEU A 101 3.92 -11.69 -9.63
C LEU A 101 4.82 -12.11 -8.45
N ALA A 102 4.58 -11.57 -7.24
CA ALA A 102 5.39 -11.92 -6.07
C ALA A 102 5.27 -13.41 -5.70
N ALA A 103 4.07 -13.99 -5.80
CA ALA A 103 3.85 -15.42 -5.58
C ALA A 103 4.58 -16.27 -6.63
N LYS A 104 4.54 -15.87 -7.91
CA LYS A 104 5.32 -16.52 -8.97
C LYS A 104 6.82 -16.47 -8.70
N LEU A 105 7.34 -15.34 -8.21
CA LEU A 105 8.76 -15.19 -7.86
C LEU A 105 9.18 -16.07 -6.68
N ARG A 106 8.29 -16.27 -5.69
CA ARG A 106 8.53 -17.20 -4.57
C ARG A 106 8.25 -18.66 -4.93
N GLY A 107 7.50 -18.94 -6.00
CA GLY A 107 7.13 -20.29 -6.42
C GLY A 107 5.94 -20.87 -5.65
N ILE A 108 5.00 -20.03 -5.21
CA ILE A 108 3.81 -20.45 -4.43
C ILE A 108 2.49 -20.15 -5.15
N PRO A 109 1.39 -20.86 -4.81
CA PRO A 109 0.07 -20.56 -5.36
C PRO A 109 -0.43 -19.17 -4.96
N ALA A 110 -1.07 -18.46 -5.89
CA ALA A 110 -1.77 -17.20 -5.62
C ALA A 110 -3.23 -17.27 -6.08
N HIS A 111 -4.14 -17.20 -5.13
CA HIS A 111 -5.58 -17.10 -5.34
C HIS A 111 -6.00 -15.63 -5.40
N ILE A 112 -6.49 -15.20 -6.56
CA ILE A 112 -6.79 -13.79 -6.82
C ILE A 112 -8.30 -13.64 -7.02
N VAL A 113 -8.97 -13.08 -6.02
CA VAL A 113 -10.42 -12.83 -6.08
C VAL A 113 -10.67 -11.55 -6.86
N ILE A 114 -11.37 -11.67 -8.00
CA ILE A 114 -11.63 -10.58 -8.94
C ILE A 114 -13.14 -10.45 -9.19
N PRO A 115 -13.72 -9.23 -9.12
CA PRO A 115 -15.11 -8.99 -9.47
C PRO A 115 -15.34 -9.16 -10.97
N LYS A 116 -16.49 -9.72 -11.36
CA LYS A 116 -16.87 -10.00 -12.77
C LYS A 116 -16.80 -8.78 -13.72
N ASN A 117 -16.84 -7.55 -13.22
CA ASN A 117 -16.76 -6.32 -14.02
C ASN A 117 -15.33 -5.73 -14.12
N ALA A 118 -14.31 -6.44 -13.67
CA ALA A 118 -12.94 -5.96 -13.73
C ALA A 118 -12.48 -5.72 -15.19
N PRO A 119 -11.73 -4.64 -15.47
CA PRO A 119 -11.18 -4.38 -16.81
C PRO A 119 -10.31 -5.55 -17.31
N ALA A 120 -10.51 -5.95 -18.57
CA ALA A 120 -9.81 -7.10 -19.18
C ALA A 120 -8.28 -6.98 -19.06
N CYS A 121 -7.72 -5.80 -19.29
CA CYS A 121 -6.27 -5.57 -19.18
C CYS A 121 -5.70 -5.91 -17.79
N LYS A 122 -6.49 -5.76 -16.71
CA LYS A 122 -6.07 -6.07 -15.35
C LYS A 122 -6.17 -7.56 -15.06
N VAL A 123 -7.22 -8.21 -15.57
CA VAL A 123 -7.38 -9.66 -15.52
C VAL A 123 -6.24 -10.36 -16.27
N ASP A 124 -5.88 -9.86 -17.46
CA ASP A 124 -4.81 -10.44 -18.27
C ASP A 124 -3.43 -10.27 -17.61
N ASN A 125 -3.20 -9.19 -16.86
CA ASN A 125 -1.98 -9.02 -16.08
C ASN A 125 -1.87 -10.07 -14.96
N VAL A 126 -2.98 -10.44 -14.32
CA VAL A 126 -3.01 -11.54 -13.33
C VAL A 126 -2.71 -12.89 -14.00
N LYS A 127 -3.35 -13.18 -15.14
CA LYS A 127 -3.09 -14.40 -15.91
C LYS A 127 -1.64 -14.51 -16.36
N ARG A 128 -1.04 -13.40 -16.82
CA ARG A 128 0.38 -13.33 -17.24
C ARG A 128 1.34 -13.80 -16.15
N TYR A 129 1.01 -13.54 -14.89
CA TYR A 129 1.81 -13.96 -13.75
C TYR A 129 1.37 -15.29 -13.15
N GLY A 130 0.41 -16.00 -13.75
CA GLY A 130 -0.02 -17.32 -13.30
C GLY A 130 -0.91 -17.29 -12.06
N GLY A 131 -1.55 -16.16 -11.75
CA GLY A 131 -2.52 -16.09 -10.65
C GLY A 131 -3.76 -16.94 -10.94
N HIS A 132 -4.19 -17.73 -9.95
CA HIS A 132 -5.46 -18.47 -10.00
C HIS A 132 -6.61 -17.49 -9.76
N ILE A 133 -7.33 -17.14 -10.83
CA ILE A 133 -8.45 -16.19 -10.74
C ILE A 133 -9.68 -16.88 -10.18
N ILE A 134 -10.27 -16.28 -9.15
CA ILE A 134 -11.54 -16.70 -8.54
C ILE A 134 -12.52 -15.54 -8.68
N TRP A 135 -13.65 -15.78 -9.33
CA TRP A 135 -14.62 -14.72 -9.61
C TRP A 135 -15.51 -14.43 -8.40
N SER A 136 -15.78 -13.15 -8.15
CA SER A 136 -16.79 -12.66 -7.21
C SER A 136 -17.81 -11.77 -7.91
N ASP A 137 -18.89 -11.42 -7.21
CA ASP A 137 -19.74 -10.31 -7.63
C ASP A 137 -19.06 -8.96 -7.31
N VAL A 138 -19.70 -7.86 -7.75
CA VAL A 138 -19.10 -6.51 -7.74
C VAL A 138 -19.03 -5.91 -6.32
N SER A 139 -19.91 -6.33 -5.42
CA SER A 139 -19.94 -5.80 -4.04
C SER A 139 -18.64 -6.09 -3.29
N ILE A 140 -18.32 -5.24 -2.32
CA ILE A 140 -17.16 -5.45 -1.43
C ILE A 140 -17.40 -6.70 -0.58
N GLU A 141 -18.61 -6.83 -0.02
CA GLU A 141 -19.03 -7.99 0.77
C GLU A 141 -18.86 -9.32 0.02
N SER A 142 -19.22 -9.38 -1.27
CA SER A 142 -19.02 -10.59 -2.08
C SER A 142 -17.53 -10.92 -2.25
N ARG A 143 -16.68 -9.90 -2.47
CA ARG A 143 -15.24 -10.07 -2.59
C ARG A 143 -14.61 -10.60 -1.31
N GLU A 144 -14.99 -10.02 -0.17
CA GLU A 144 -14.52 -10.43 1.15
C GLU A 144 -14.98 -11.85 1.49
N SER A 145 -16.27 -12.15 1.30
CA SER A 145 -16.83 -13.49 1.54
C SER A 145 -16.16 -14.58 0.70
N VAL A 146 -15.91 -14.32 -0.60
CA VAL A 146 -15.19 -15.26 -1.47
C VAL A 146 -13.73 -15.41 -1.02
N CYS A 147 -13.08 -14.32 -0.60
CA CYS A 147 -11.71 -14.36 -0.08
C CYS A 147 -11.62 -15.19 1.21
N GLU A 148 -12.53 -14.98 2.16
CA GLU A 148 -12.62 -15.76 3.40
C GLU A 148 -12.86 -17.25 3.14
N ARG A 149 -13.74 -17.57 2.18
CA ARG A 149 -13.99 -18.96 1.78
C ARG A 149 -12.72 -19.63 1.27
N VAL A 150 -11.96 -18.94 0.40
CA VAL A 150 -10.68 -19.45 -0.11
C VAL A 150 -9.68 -19.65 1.02
N GLN A 151 -9.58 -18.71 1.97
CA GLN A 151 -8.73 -18.88 3.15
C GLN A 151 -9.10 -20.13 3.95
N LYS A 152 -10.40 -20.38 4.19
CA LYS A 152 -10.89 -21.56 4.92
C LYS A 152 -10.62 -22.87 4.16
N GLU A 153 -10.77 -22.87 2.85
CA GLU A 153 -10.59 -24.06 2.00
C GLU A 153 -9.11 -24.44 1.79
N THR A 154 -8.22 -23.46 1.69
CA THR A 154 -6.82 -23.67 1.28
C THR A 154 -5.81 -23.48 2.40
N GLY A 155 -6.16 -22.71 3.44
CA GLY A 155 -5.22 -22.21 4.43
C GLY A 155 -4.32 -21.08 3.91
N ALA A 156 -4.60 -20.52 2.72
CA ALA A 156 -3.82 -19.44 2.14
C ALA A 156 -3.83 -18.18 3.01
N VAL A 157 -2.69 -17.48 3.04
CA VAL A 157 -2.55 -16.24 3.82
C VAL A 157 -3.08 -15.04 3.04
N LEU A 158 -3.91 -14.21 3.69
CA LEU A 158 -4.40 -12.97 3.10
C LEU A 158 -3.28 -11.94 2.94
N ILE A 159 -3.02 -11.50 1.72
CA ILE A 159 -2.11 -10.40 1.42
C ILE A 159 -2.93 -9.11 1.24
N HIS A 160 -2.98 -8.31 2.31
CA HIS A 160 -3.80 -7.11 2.34
C HIS A 160 -3.23 -5.99 1.45
N PRO A 161 -4.07 -5.27 0.66
CA PRO A 161 -3.62 -4.25 -0.30
C PRO A 161 -2.97 -3.00 0.30
N PHE A 162 -3.24 -2.70 1.57
CA PHE A 162 -2.71 -1.52 2.26
C PHE A 162 -2.58 -1.67 3.78
N ASN A 163 -3.64 -2.11 4.46
CA ASN A 163 -3.77 -2.25 5.92
C ASN A 163 -3.01 -3.46 6.53
N ASN A 164 -1.70 -3.56 6.32
CA ASN A 164 -0.86 -4.60 6.91
C ASN A 164 0.57 -4.09 7.10
N LYS A 165 1.21 -4.44 8.23
CA LYS A 165 2.59 -4.04 8.57
C LYS A 165 3.58 -4.30 7.43
N TYR A 166 3.57 -5.49 6.83
CA TYR A 166 4.50 -5.82 5.75
C TYR A 166 4.18 -5.06 4.47
N THR A 167 2.91 -4.89 4.15
CA THR A 167 2.52 -4.06 2.98
C THR A 167 3.01 -2.62 3.16
N ILE A 168 2.73 -1.99 4.31
CA ILE A 168 3.16 -0.62 4.64
C ILE A 168 4.69 -0.50 4.60
N SER A 169 5.39 -1.44 5.25
CA SER A 169 6.85 -1.45 5.28
C SER A 169 7.47 -1.57 3.89
N GLY A 170 6.91 -2.43 3.04
CA GLY A 170 7.33 -2.57 1.65
C GLY A 170 7.11 -1.29 0.86
N GLN A 171 5.97 -0.61 1.03
CA GLN A 171 5.74 0.66 0.33
C GLN A 171 6.70 1.76 0.80
N GLY A 172 7.11 1.76 2.07
CA GLY A 172 8.07 2.73 2.61
C GLY A 172 9.44 2.72 1.94
N THR A 173 9.82 1.61 1.29
CA THR A 173 11.06 1.52 0.51
C THR A 173 11.12 2.55 -0.62
N VAL A 174 9.98 3.05 -1.09
CA VAL A 174 9.91 4.16 -2.05
C VAL A 174 10.62 5.41 -1.52
N SER A 175 10.41 5.77 -0.25
CA SER A 175 11.06 6.93 0.37
C SER A 175 12.54 6.72 0.62
N LEU A 176 12.95 5.50 0.98
CA LEU A 176 14.38 5.19 1.14
C LEU A 176 15.12 5.48 -0.16
N GLU A 177 14.62 4.96 -1.28
CA GLU A 177 15.21 5.21 -2.60
C GLU A 177 15.11 6.67 -3.01
N LEU A 178 13.94 7.31 -2.85
CA LEU A 178 13.72 8.69 -3.28
C LEU A 178 14.65 9.67 -2.56
N LEU A 179 14.81 9.54 -1.24
CA LEU A 179 15.63 10.44 -0.45
C LEU A 179 17.13 10.16 -0.58
N GLU A 180 17.51 8.94 -0.98
CA GLU A 180 18.88 8.65 -1.42
C GLU A 180 19.17 9.31 -2.78
N GLN A 181 18.21 9.26 -3.71
CA GLN A 181 18.36 9.77 -5.08
C GLN A 181 18.22 11.31 -5.19
N ALA A 182 17.49 11.95 -4.28
CA ALA A 182 17.25 13.39 -4.23
C ALA A 182 17.18 13.87 -2.76
N PRO A 183 18.33 13.96 -2.06
CA PRO A 183 18.39 14.28 -0.63
C PRO A 183 17.92 15.71 -0.28
N GLU A 184 17.80 16.60 -1.27
CA GLU A 184 17.35 17.98 -1.12
C GLU A 184 15.82 18.14 -0.99
N ILE A 185 15.05 17.06 -1.14
CA ILE A 185 13.59 17.09 -1.07
C ILE A 185 13.11 17.56 0.32
N ASP A 186 12.27 18.60 0.32
CA ASP A 186 11.64 19.13 1.54
C ASP A 186 10.16 18.74 1.72
N THR A 187 9.52 18.24 0.65
CA THR A 187 8.10 17.90 0.60
C THR A 187 7.86 16.73 -0.35
N ILE A 188 7.06 15.75 0.08
CA ILE A 188 6.65 14.60 -0.74
C ILE A 188 5.13 14.61 -0.87
N ILE A 189 4.64 14.59 -2.12
CA ILE A 189 3.21 14.44 -2.43
C ILE A 189 2.94 12.99 -2.81
N VAL A 190 1.98 12.36 -2.14
CA VAL A 190 1.69 10.93 -2.30
C VAL A 190 0.21 10.72 -2.62
N PRO A 191 -0.13 9.97 -3.68
CA PRO A 191 -1.51 9.56 -3.91
C PRO A 191 -2.05 8.74 -2.74
N ILE A 192 -3.26 9.05 -2.28
CA ILE A 192 -3.91 8.36 -1.15
C ILE A 192 -5.21 7.66 -1.57
N SER A 193 -5.41 6.50 -0.97
CA SER A 193 -6.65 5.72 -0.99
C SER A 193 -6.75 5.06 0.38
N GLY A 194 -6.62 3.73 0.50
CA GLY A 194 -6.46 3.06 1.79
C GLY A 194 -5.14 3.33 2.54
N GLY A 195 -4.41 4.42 2.27
CA GLY A 195 -3.30 4.87 3.10
C GLY A 195 -1.96 4.11 3.03
N GLY A 196 -1.93 2.84 2.62
CA GLY A 196 -0.71 2.01 2.74
C GLY A 196 0.58 2.56 2.10
N LEU A 197 0.48 3.26 0.96
CA LEU A 197 1.63 3.93 0.34
C LEU A 197 2.10 5.13 1.16
N ILE A 198 1.18 6.05 1.48
CA ILE A 198 1.52 7.28 2.19
C ILE A 198 1.98 7.02 3.62
N SER A 199 1.43 6.00 4.31
CA SER A 199 1.89 5.60 5.64
C SER A 199 3.35 5.16 5.59
N GLY A 200 3.71 4.24 4.68
CA GLY A 200 5.09 3.76 4.54
C GLY A 200 6.05 4.88 4.15
N VAL A 201 5.63 5.72 3.18
CA VAL A 201 6.41 6.88 2.73
C VAL A 201 6.65 7.86 3.87
N ALA A 202 5.62 8.17 4.66
CA ALA A 202 5.68 9.10 5.77
C ALA A 202 6.60 8.60 6.88
N ILE A 203 6.46 7.33 7.29
CA ILE A 203 7.29 6.72 8.34
C ILE A 203 8.78 6.81 7.96
N ALA A 204 9.14 6.37 6.76
CA ALA A 204 10.52 6.42 6.29
C ALA A 204 11.06 7.86 6.18
N ALA A 205 10.30 8.75 5.54
CA ALA A 205 10.72 10.14 5.35
C ALA A 205 10.88 10.87 6.68
N LYS A 206 9.96 10.69 7.63
CA LYS A 206 10.02 11.32 8.95
C LYS A 206 11.15 10.78 9.82
N ALA A 207 11.47 9.49 9.70
CA ALA A 207 12.62 8.90 10.40
C ALA A 207 13.96 9.40 9.85
N ILE A 208 14.06 9.64 8.53
CA ILE A 208 15.27 10.18 7.88
C ILE A 208 15.42 11.67 8.17
N ASN A 209 14.35 12.43 7.95
CA ASN A 209 14.32 13.87 8.18
C ASN A 209 12.91 14.30 8.63
N PRO A 210 12.70 14.59 9.92
CA PRO A 210 11.38 14.91 10.47
C PRO A 210 10.80 16.22 9.93
N SER A 211 11.62 17.09 9.34
CA SER A 211 11.18 18.35 8.73
C SER A 211 10.47 18.17 7.38
N ILE A 212 10.64 17.03 6.70
CA ILE A 212 10.01 16.77 5.41
C ILE A 212 8.48 16.81 5.56
N ARG A 213 7.81 17.59 4.72
CA ARG A 213 6.34 17.66 4.69
C ARG A 213 5.79 16.49 3.85
N ILE A 214 4.77 15.82 4.35
CA ILE A 214 4.07 14.76 3.61
C ILE A 214 2.66 15.26 3.31
N LEU A 215 2.32 15.31 2.02
CA LEU A 215 1.03 15.77 1.54
C LEU A 215 0.32 14.63 0.79
N ALA A 216 -0.96 14.44 1.07
CA ALA A 216 -1.78 13.49 0.35
C ALA A 216 -2.42 14.15 -0.87
N ALA A 217 -2.49 13.43 -1.99
CA ALA A 217 -3.27 13.82 -3.16
C ALA A 217 -4.43 12.83 -3.36
N GLU A 218 -5.67 13.33 -3.25
CA GLU A 218 -6.89 12.53 -3.26
C GLU A 218 -7.91 13.11 -4.25
N PRO A 219 -8.71 12.28 -4.97
CA PRO A 219 -9.75 12.79 -5.85
C PRO A 219 -10.91 13.42 -5.08
N LYS A 220 -11.43 14.55 -5.56
CA LYS A 220 -12.61 15.22 -4.96
C LYS A 220 -13.82 14.31 -4.77
N GLY A 221 -14.05 13.34 -5.68
CA GLY A 221 -15.18 12.41 -5.59
C GLY A 221 -14.92 11.15 -4.76
N ALA A 222 -13.80 11.10 -4.04
CA ALA A 222 -13.41 10.01 -3.14
C ALA A 222 -12.52 10.59 -2.01
N ASP A 223 -12.98 11.68 -1.39
CA ASP A 223 -12.20 12.52 -0.47
C ASP A 223 -12.30 12.07 1.01
N ASP A 224 -12.42 10.77 1.25
CA ASP A 224 -12.64 10.22 2.58
C ASP A 224 -11.46 10.46 3.52
N SER A 225 -10.22 10.44 3.03
CA SER A 225 -9.05 10.71 3.86
C SER A 225 -9.00 12.17 4.30
N ALA A 226 -9.36 13.10 3.40
CA ALA A 226 -9.48 14.52 3.73
C ALA A 226 -10.55 14.78 4.79
N GLN A 227 -11.75 14.18 4.64
CA GLN A 227 -12.82 14.26 5.63
C GLN A 227 -12.41 13.62 6.96
N SER A 228 -11.73 12.47 6.91
CA SER A 228 -11.24 11.78 8.09
C SER A 228 -10.27 12.66 8.87
N LYS A 229 -9.29 13.26 8.18
CA LYS A 229 -8.31 14.19 8.80
C LYS A 229 -8.98 15.39 9.46
N ALA A 230 -10.01 15.97 8.83
CA ALA A 230 -10.78 17.07 9.41
C ALA A 230 -11.60 16.63 10.64
N ALA A 231 -12.13 15.40 10.61
CA ALA A 231 -12.95 14.84 11.68
C ALA A 231 -12.16 14.23 12.85
N GLY A 232 -10.85 13.98 12.67
CA GLY A 232 -10.00 13.30 13.67
C GLY A 232 -10.30 11.81 13.85
N ARG A 233 -11.01 11.18 12.91
CA ARG A 233 -11.33 9.74 12.91
C ARG A 233 -11.58 9.27 11.48
N ILE A 234 -11.48 7.97 11.24
CA ILE A 234 -11.80 7.38 9.93
C ILE A 234 -13.28 7.64 9.58
N ILE A 235 -13.50 8.17 8.37
CA ILE A 235 -14.79 8.39 7.73
C ILE A 235 -14.82 7.57 6.44
N THR A 236 -15.97 7.00 6.13
CA THR A 236 -16.23 6.33 4.85
C THR A 236 -17.30 7.08 4.07
N LEU A 237 -17.32 6.92 2.76
CA LEU A 237 -18.31 7.54 1.88
C LEU A 237 -19.39 6.53 1.45
N PRO A 238 -20.65 6.95 1.26
CA PRO A 238 -21.70 6.07 0.76
C PRO A 238 -21.42 5.61 -0.69
N SER A 239 -20.68 6.41 -1.47
CA SER A 239 -20.22 6.06 -2.81
C SER A 239 -19.00 6.90 -3.20
N THR A 240 -18.24 6.46 -4.21
CA THR A 240 -17.13 7.22 -4.79
C THR A 240 -17.35 7.43 -6.29
N ASN A 241 -16.94 8.59 -6.82
CA ASN A 241 -17.09 8.93 -8.24
C ASN A 241 -15.84 9.64 -8.77
N THR A 242 -14.94 8.89 -9.39
CA THR A 242 -13.68 9.41 -9.95
C THR A 242 -13.13 8.49 -11.02
N ILE A 243 -12.45 9.03 -12.04
CA ILE A 243 -11.71 8.22 -13.02
C ILE A 243 -10.51 7.49 -12.40
N ALA A 244 -9.98 7.97 -11.26
CA ALA A 244 -8.86 7.37 -10.56
C ALA A 244 -9.29 6.07 -9.84
N ASP A 245 -9.42 4.98 -10.58
CA ASP A 245 -9.97 3.71 -10.10
C ASP A 245 -9.21 3.11 -8.91
N GLY A 246 -7.89 3.37 -8.81
CA GLY A 246 -7.05 2.92 -7.72
C GLY A 246 -7.18 3.75 -6.44
N LEU A 247 -7.94 4.85 -6.46
CA LEU A 247 -8.12 5.81 -5.38
C LEU A 247 -9.59 5.87 -4.92
N ARG A 248 -10.18 4.69 -4.67
CA ARG A 248 -11.60 4.54 -4.29
C ARG A 248 -11.82 3.70 -3.03
N ALA A 249 -10.75 3.22 -2.40
CA ALA A 249 -10.81 2.53 -1.10
C ALA A 249 -10.65 3.52 0.04
N PHE A 250 -11.21 3.18 1.20
CA PHE A 250 -11.13 3.95 2.43
C PHE A 250 -9.92 3.56 3.29
N LEU A 251 -9.51 4.45 4.18
CA LEU A 251 -8.43 4.20 5.15
C LEU A 251 -8.71 2.97 6.03
N GLY A 252 -7.65 2.24 6.38
CA GLY A 252 -7.67 1.24 7.45
C GLY A 252 -7.07 1.77 8.75
N ASP A 253 -7.31 1.07 9.85
CA ASP A 253 -6.83 1.40 11.19
C ASP A 253 -5.30 1.44 11.32
N LEU A 254 -4.56 0.60 10.58
CA LEU A 254 -3.09 0.60 10.57
C LEU A 254 -2.50 1.70 9.68
N THR A 255 -3.35 2.38 8.91
CA THR A 255 -2.96 3.43 7.96
C THR A 255 -3.47 4.82 8.34
N TRP A 256 -4.04 4.93 9.54
CA TRP A 256 -4.55 6.16 10.15
C TRP A 256 -3.44 6.97 10.82
#